data_AF-A0A167YCM9-F1
#
_entry.id   AF-A0A167YCM9-F1
#
_cell.length_a   1.000
_cell.length_b   1.000
_cell.length_c   1.000
_cell.angle_alpha   90.00
_cell.angle_beta   90.00
_cell.angle_gamma   90.00
#
_symmetry.space_group_name_H-M   'P 1'
#
loop_
_entity.id
_entity.type
_entity.pdbx_description
1 polymer ?
#
loop_
_entity_poly.entity_id
_entity_poly.type
_entity_poly.pdbx_seq_one_letter_code
_entity_poly.pdbx_strand_id
1 'polypeptide(L)'
;MRAVVTSPAVPIVVEALVLAPSDPIPRHGYSKDAVAQSALILTHPDHFQGGGGKVPYPKHVWSPAGGWYAQPSNWRANTLVAAATIVGVVAVTWKFSAERESWARKPESGDWHPSRHWSKQLVQWDEEDKVKAQQGK
;
A
#
# COMPACT_ATOMS: atom_id res chain seq x y z
N MET A 1 -11.37 -40.15 -10.66
CA MET A 1 -12.24 -40.26 -9.46
C MET A 1 -12.77 -38.87 -9.14
N ARG A 2 -14.07 -38.63 -9.33
CA ARG A 2 -14.77 -37.38 -9.01
C ARG A 2 -15.64 -37.66 -7.80
N ALA A 3 -15.39 -36.99 -6.68
CA ALA A 3 -16.26 -37.08 -5.51
C ALA A 3 -17.43 -36.10 -5.69
N VAL A 4 -18.61 -36.67 -5.82
CA VAL A 4 -19.91 -36.01 -5.70
C VAL A 4 -20.18 -35.84 -4.20
N VAL A 5 -20.41 -34.62 -3.74
CA VAL A 5 -21.00 -34.35 -2.41
C VAL A 5 -22.27 -33.55 -2.65
N THR A 6 -23.37 -34.19 -2.27
CA THR A 6 -24.75 -33.72 -2.33
C THR A 6 -24.99 -32.75 -1.19
N SER A 7 -25.74 -31.66 -1.39
CA SER A 7 -26.27 -30.86 -0.28
C SER A 7 -27.75 -30.53 -0.49
N PRO A 8 -28.62 -30.69 0.54
CA PRO A 8 -30.07 -30.75 0.37
C PRO A 8 -30.81 -29.42 0.63
N ALA A 9 -32.05 -29.41 0.11
CA ALA A 9 -33.25 -28.76 0.67
C ALA A 9 -33.49 -27.26 0.40
N VAL A 10 -34.43 -27.04 -0.53
CA VAL A 10 -35.38 -25.91 -0.55
C VAL A 10 -36.52 -26.22 0.43
N PRO A 11 -37.13 -25.22 1.09
CA PRO A 11 -38.57 -25.07 0.89
C PRO A 11 -39.01 -23.63 0.66
N ILE A 12 -39.83 -23.48 -0.39
CA ILE A 12 -40.74 -22.37 -0.63
C ILE A 12 -42.00 -22.66 0.19
N VAL A 13 -42.44 -21.72 1.03
CA VAL A 13 -43.83 -21.62 1.47
C VAL A 13 -44.25 -20.16 1.34
N VAL A 14 -45.26 -19.95 0.50
CA VAL A 14 -45.99 -18.70 0.29
C VAL A 14 -47.30 -18.84 1.05
N GLU A 15 -47.60 -17.96 1.99
CA GLU A 15 -48.97 -17.44 2.17
C GLU A 15 -48.98 -16.19 3.05
N ALA A 16 -49.78 -15.21 2.63
CA ALA A 16 -49.99 -13.91 3.23
C ALA A 16 -51.18 -13.96 4.20
N LEU A 17 -51.14 -13.21 5.31
CA LEU A 17 -52.25 -12.32 5.68
C LEU A 17 -51.84 -11.34 6.79
N VAL A 18 -52.11 -10.08 6.50
CA VAL A 18 -52.09 -8.91 7.39
C VAL A 18 -53.07 -9.09 8.55
N LEU A 19 -52.66 -8.81 9.80
CA LEU A 19 -53.46 -8.02 10.73
C LEU A 19 -52.56 -7.44 11.85
N ALA A 20 -52.57 -6.11 11.97
CA ALA A 20 -51.81 -5.36 12.96
C ALA A 20 -52.36 -5.58 14.38
N PRO A 21 -51.49 -5.71 15.41
CA PRO A 21 -51.89 -5.49 16.79
C PRO A 21 -51.60 -4.04 17.21
N SER A 22 -52.65 -3.33 17.61
CA SER A 22 -52.60 -2.03 18.30
C SER A 22 -51.91 -2.13 19.66
N ASP A 23 -51.03 -1.17 19.96
CA ASP A 23 -50.21 -1.06 21.18
C ASP A 23 -51.01 -0.99 22.50
N PRO A 24 -50.34 -1.27 23.64
CA PRO A 24 -50.25 -0.21 24.66
C PRO A 24 -48.84 0.02 25.26
N ILE A 25 -48.61 1.29 25.62
CA ILE A 25 -47.43 2.01 26.14
C ILE A 25 -47.47 1.98 27.71
N PRO A 26 -46.47 2.35 28.57
CA PRO A 26 -45.02 2.07 28.69
C PRO A 26 -44.48 1.85 30.17
N ARG A 27 -43.14 1.70 30.29
CA ARG A 27 -42.19 2.16 31.36
C ARG A 27 -42.11 1.47 32.73
N HIS A 28 -41.01 0.73 32.98
CA HIS A 28 -39.97 1.04 33.99
C HIS A 28 -38.90 -0.08 34.04
N GLY A 29 -37.62 0.28 34.03
CA GLY A 29 -36.54 -0.64 34.42
C GLY A 29 -35.26 -0.50 33.58
N TYR A 30 -34.28 0.25 34.09
CA TYR A 30 -32.90 0.21 33.59
C TYR A 30 -32.31 -1.16 33.92
N SER A 31 -32.22 -2.06 32.93
CA SER A 31 -31.59 -3.37 33.11
C SER A 31 -30.08 -3.28 32.88
N LYS A 32 -29.33 -3.81 33.84
CA LYS A 32 -27.86 -3.78 33.95
C LYS A 32 -27.17 -4.55 32.80
N ASP A 33 -27.97 -5.27 32.03
CA ASP A 33 -27.60 -6.14 30.92
C ASP A 33 -27.35 -5.33 29.63
N ALA A 34 -27.84 -4.09 29.55
CA ALA A 34 -27.63 -3.21 28.39
C ALA A 34 -26.16 -2.76 28.26
N VAL A 35 -25.44 -2.63 29.37
CA VAL A 35 -24.00 -2.31 29.38
C VAL A 35 -23.17 -3.53 28.95
N ALA A 36 -23.62 -4.75 29.27
CA ALA A 36 -22.98 -5.97 28.81
C ALA A 36 -23.19 -6.20 27.30
N GLN A 37 -24.36 -5.87 26.76
CA GLN A 37 -24.63 -5.95 25.31
C GLN A 37 -23.86 -4.90 24.50
N SER A 38 -23.63 -3.70 25.04
CA SER A 38 -22.83 -2.67 24.37
C SER A 38 -21.32 -2.90 24.47
N ALA A 39 -20.84 -3.61 25.49
CA ALA A 39 -19.45 -4.10 25.55
C ALA A 39 -19.17 -5.28 24.59
N LEU A 40 -20.19 -6.07 24.24
CA LEU A 40 -20.08 -7.19 23.30
C LEU A 40 -19.92 -6.75 21.83
N ILE A 41 -20.28 -5.51 21.50
CA ILE A 41 -20.15 -4.95 20.14
C ILE A 41 -18.70 -4.51 19.86
N LEU A 42 -17.86 -4.33 20.88
CA LEU A 42 -16.49 -3.81 20.74
C LEU A 42 -15.38 -4.89 20.63
N THR A 43 -15.73 -6.18 20.57
CA THR A 43 -14.76 -7.30 20.55
C THR A 43 -14.85 -8.23 19.35
N HIS A 44 -15.51 -7.83 18.25
CA HIS A 44 -15.46 -8.56 17.00
C HIS A 44 -14.34 -8.00 16.12
N PRO A 45 -13.21 -8.71 15.92
CA PRO A 45 -12.21 -8.34 14.93
C PRO A 45 -12.73 -8.71 13.52
N ASP A 46 -13.88 -8.15 13.14
CA ASP A 46 -14.37 -8.27 11.77
C ASP A 46 -13.63 -7.21 10.97
N HIS A 47 -12.45 -7.64 10.53
CA HIS A 47 -11.58 -7.00 9.57
C HIS A 47 -12.35 -6.08 8.62
N PHE A 48 -12.14 -4.77 8.77
CA PHE A 48 -12.56 -3.77 7.80
C PHE A 48 -11.89 -4.10 6.45
N GLN A 49 -12.56 -4.90 5.61
CA GLN A 49 -12.06 -5.28 4.30
C GLN A 49 -12.85 -4.52 3.23
N GLY A 50 -12.42 -3.27 3.03
CA GLY A 50 -12.95 -2.38 2.00
C GLY A 50 -12.69 -2.94 0.61
N GLY A 51 -13.72 -3.52 0.02
CA GLY A 51 -13.77 -3.95 -1.37
C GLY A 51 -15.22 -4.16 -1.76
N GLY A 52 -15.91 -3.07 -2.14
CA GLY A 52 -17.28 -3.14 -2.61
C GLY A 52 -17.45 -4.17 -3.75
N GLY A 53 -18.64 -4.77 -3.84
CA GLY A 53 -18.92 -5.87 -4.76
C GLY A 53 -18.43 -5.63 -6.20
N LYS A 54 -17.81 -6.65 -6.81
CA LYS A 54 -17.27 -6.56 -8.17
C LYS A 54 -18.41 -6.55 -9.19
N VAL A 55 -18.56 -5.45 -9.93
CA VAL A 55 -19.47 -5.37 -11.09
C VAL A 55 -19.02 -6.37 -12.16
N PRO A 56 -19.92 -7.09 -12.87
CA PRO A 56 -19.53 -7.98 -13.96
C PRO A 56 -18.75 -7.24 -15.06
N TYR A 57 -17.68 -7.85 -15.56
CA TYR A 57 -16.84 -7.29 -16.61
C TYR A 57 -16.39 -8.38 -17.59
N PRO A 58 -16.13 -8.02 -18.86
CA PRO A 58 -15.63 -8.95 -19.86
C PRO A 58 -14.23 -9.46 -19.48
N LYS A 59 -14.07 -10.79 -19.41
CA LYS A 59 -12.83 -11.45 -18.95
C LYS A 59 -11.77 -11.61 -20.04
N HIS A 60 -12.20 -11.57 -21.30
CA HIS A 60 -11.39 -11.82 -22.49
C HIS A 60 -10.78 -10.55 -23.09
N VAL A 61 -10.99 -9.39 -22.47
CA VAL A 61 -10.39 -8.13 -22.90
C VAL A 61 -9.05 -7.96 -22.19
N TRP A 62 -8.00 -7.81 -22.98
CA TRP A 62 -6.66 -7.51 -22.50
C TRP A 62 -6.31 -6.05 -22.80
N SER A 63 -5.77 -5.37 -21.80
CA SER A 63 -5.21 -4.04 -21.91
C SER A 63 -3.81 -4.00 -21.28
N PRO A 64 -2.86 -3.27 -21.86
CA PRO A 64 -1.48 -3.24 -21.37
C PRO A 64 -1.34 -2.69 -19.94
N ALA A 65 -2.26 -1.82 -19.51
CA ALA A 65 -2.29 -1.25 -18.16
C ALA A 65 -3.02 -2.12 -17.11
N GLY A 66 -3.55 -3.29 -17.52
CA GLY A 66 -4.44 -4.11 -16.71
C GLY A 66 -5.92 -3.89 -17.02
N GLY A 67 -6.80 -4.63 -16.33
CA GLY A 67 -8.26 -4.60 -16.53
C GLY A 67 -9.02 -4.34 -15.23
N TRP A 68 -10.31 -4.68 -15.22
CA TRP A 68 -11.17 -4.50 -14.05
C TRP A 68 -10.70 -5.33 -12.85
N TYR A 69 -10.46 -4.65 -11.72
CA TYR A 69 -10.02 -5.23 -10.45
C TYR A 69 -8.79 -6.14 -10.60
N ALA A 70 -7.78 -5.68 -11.34
CA ALA A 70 -6.56 -6.43 -11.57
C ALA A 70 -5.81 -6.70 -10.26
N GLN A 71 -5.83 -7.97 -9.81
CA GLN A 71 -5.08 -8.44 -8.66
C GLN A 71 -4.33 -9.72 -9.08
N PRO A 72 -3.23 -9.59 -9.84
CA PRO A 72 -2.44 -10.74 -10.24
C PRO A 72 -1.82 -11.40 -8.99
N SER A 73 -1.80 -12.73 -8.96
CA SER A 73 -1.26 -13.49 -7.83
C SER A 73 0.21 -13.13 -7.52
N ASN A 74 0.96 -12.74 -8.56
CA ASN A 74 2.40 -12.49 -8.49
C ASN A 74 2.76 -10.98 -8.45
N TRP A 75 1.84 -10.11 -8.00
CA TRP A 75 2.05 -8.65 -8.01
C TRP A 75 3.37 -8.24 -7.34
N ARG A 76 3.76 -8.89 -6.24
CA ARG A 76 5.00 -8.58 -5.51
C ARG A 76 6.25 -8.81 -6.35
N ALA A 77 6.32 -9.97 -7.01
CA ALA A 77 7.46 -10.33 -7.85
C ALA A 77 7.55 -9.38 -9.06
N ASN A 78 6.41 -9.09 -9.71
CA ASN A 78 6.38 -8.21 -10.87
C ASN A 78 6.82 -6.78 -10.51
N THR A 79 6.36 -6.25 -9.37
CA THR A 79 6.79 -4.93 -8.89
C THR A 79 8.27 -4.93 -8.51
N LEU A 80 8.78 -6.00 -7.91
CA LEU A 80 10.19 -6.11 -7.57
C LEU A 80 11.07 -6.08 -8.82
N VAL A 81 10.69 -6.81 -9.87
CA VAL A 81 11.42 -6.80 -11.15
C VAL A 81 11.38 -5.41 -11.80
N ALA A 82 10.21 -4.75 -11.80
CA ALA A 82 10.07 -3.40 -12.33
C ALA A 82 10.94 -2.40 -11.54
N ALA A 83 10.88 -2.44 -10.21
CA ALA A 83 11.67 -1.58 -9.34
C ALA A 83 13.18 -1.82 -9.51
N ALA A 84 13.62 -3.08 -9.57
CA ALA A 84 15.01 -3.42 -9.81
C ALA A 84 15.52 -2.87 -11.15
N THR A 85 14.69 -2.95 -12.20
CA THR A 85 15.01 -2.41 -13.52
C THR A 85 15.18 -0.89 -13.46
N ILE A 86 14.24 -0.19 -12.81
CA ILE A 86 14.30 1.27 -12.65
C ILE A 86 15.55 1.68 -11.87
N VAL A 87 15.82 1.03 -10.73
CA VAL A 87 17.01 1.32 -9.91
C VAL A 87 18.30 1.06 -10.69
N GLY A 88 18.35 -0.03 -11.47
CA GLY A 88 19.50 -0.33 -12.33
C GLY A 88 19.79 0.79 -13.34
N VAL A 89 18.76 1.24 -14.05
CA VAL A 89 18.90 2.35 -15.02
C VAL A 89 19.31 3.65 -14.34
N VAL A 90 18.68 3.99 -13.21
CA VAL A 90 19.00 5.21 -12.45
C VAL A 90 20.44 5.18 -11.95
N ALA A 91 20.92 4.05 -11.43
CA ALA A 91 22.29 3.94 -10.91
C ALA A 91 23.35 4.15 -12.01
N VAL A 92 23.14 3.57 -13.20
CA VAL A 92 24.05 3.76 -14.34
C VAL A 92 24.05 5.21 -14.80
N THR A 93 22.87 5.81 -14.99
CA THR A 93 22.73 7.21 -15.40
C THR A 93 23.32 8.15 -14.35
N TRP A 94 23.13 7.88 -13.06
CA TRP A 94 23.72 8.66 -11.96
C TRP A 94 25.23 8.63 -12.04
N LYS A 95 25.85 7.44 -12.11
CA LYS A 95 27.32 7.32 -12.19
C LYS A 95 27.88 8.04 -13.41
N PHE A 96 27.25 7.86 -14.57
CA PHE A 96 27.63 8.54 -15.80
C PHE A 96 27.56 10.07 -15.69
N SER A 97 26.50 10.57 -15.04
CA SER A 97 26.28 12.00 -14.80
C SER A 97 27.31 12.56 -13.81
N ALA A 98 27.52 11.89 -12.67
CA ALA A 98 28.43 12.33 -11.61
C ALA A 98 29.90 12.39 -12.05
N GLU A 99 30.30 11.56 -13.01
CA GLU A 99 31.65 11.59 -13.60
C GLU A 99 31.87 12.73 -14.59
N ARG A 100 30.80 13.27 -15.18
CA ARG A 100 30.84 14.37 -16.15
C ARG A 100 30.59 15.74 -15.53
N GLU A 101 30.15 15.77 -14.29
CA GLU A 101 29.91 17.01 -13.57
C GLU A 101 31.22 17.76 -13.35
N SER A 102 31.32 18.96 -13.94
CA SER A 102 32.45 19.86 -13.79
C SER A 102 32.03 21.18 -13.17
N TRP A 103 32.76 21.63 -12.16
CA TRP A 103 32.54 22.87 -11.43
C TRP A 103 33.52 23.94 -11.91
N ALA A 104 32.99 25.12 -12.23
CA ALA A 104 33.82 26.25 -12.69
C ALA A 104 34.76 26.79 -11.61
N ARG A 105 34.36 26.68 -10.34
CA ARG A 105 35.10 27.17 -9.17
C ARG A 105 34.87 26.25 -7.97
N LYS A 106 35.87 26.17 -7.09
CA LYS A 106 35.77 25.51 -5.79
C LYS A 106 34.81 26.27 -4.85
N PRO A 107 33.76 25.62 -4.30
CA PRO A 107 32.84 26.24 -3.35
C PRO A 107 33.54 26.56 -2.02
N GLU A 108 32.93 27.43 -1.21
CA GLU A 108 33.49 27.80 0.09
C GLU A 108 33.43 26.60 1.07
N SER A 109 34.41 26.53 1.99
CA SER A 109 34.57 25.40 2.92
C SER A 109 33.38 25.21 3.87
N GLY A 110 32.51 26.21 4.04
CA GLY A 110 31.30 26.16 4.88
C GLY A 110 30.00 25.76 4.17
N ASP A 111 29.97 25.71 2.84
CA ASP A 111 28.72 25.56 2.10
C ASP A 111 28.28 24.09 1.93
N TRP A 112 27.07 23.76 2.37
CA TRP A 112 26.51 22.42 2.22
C TRP A 112 25.83 22.21 0.88
N HIS A 113 26.24 21.16 0.15
CA HIS A 113 25.63 20.75 -1.10
C HIS A 113 25.48 19.22 -1.13
N PRO A 114 24.33 18.68 -1.55
CA PRO A 114 24.13 17.22 -1.59
C PRO A 114 25.08 16.52 -2.56
N SER A 115 25.47 17.21 -3.64
CA SER A 115 26.42 16.73 -4.65
C SER A 115 27.83 16.45 -4.11
N ARG A 116 28.22 17.01 -2.95
CA ARG A 116 29.52 16.73 -2.32
C ARG A 116 29.75 15.24 -2.04
N HIS A 117 28.69 14.43 -1.93
CA HIS A 117 28.83 13.00 -1.65
C HIS A 117 29.15 12.14 -2.88
N TRP A 118 28.93 12.65 -4.11
CA TRP A 118 29.07 11.83 -5.32
C TRP A 118 29.77 12.53 -6.48
N SER A 119 29.80 13.85 -6.53
CA SER A 119 30.47 14.59 -7.61
C SER A 119 31.97 14.50 -7.46
N LYS A 120 32.64 14.00 -8.51
CA LYS A 120 34.07 13.67 -8.49
C LYS A 120 34.95 14.84 -8.04
N GLN A 121 34.72 16.04 -8.59
CA GLN A 121 35.54 17.22 -8.29
C GLN A 121 35.39 17.70 -6.84
N LEU A 122 34.17 17.66 -6.30
CA LEU A 122 33.92 18.07 -4.91
C LEU A 122 34.57 17.12 -3.91
N VAL A 123 34.46 15.80 -4.14
CA VAL A 123 35.10 14.79 -3.28
C VAL A 123 36.62 14.97 -3.27
N GLN A 124 37.24 15.20 -4.43
CA GLN A 124 38.68 15.44 -4.53
C GLN A 124 39.13 16.69 -3.78
N TRP A 125 38.40 17.80 -3.93
CA TRP A 125 38.69 19.03 -3.20
C TRP A 125 38.53 18.88 -1.68
N ASP A 126 37.53 18.11 -1.21
CA ASP A 126 37.34 17.83 0.21
C ASP A 126 38.47 16.94 0.76
N GLU A 127 39.01 16.00 -0.02
CA GLU A 127 40.18 15.19 0.35
C GLU A 127 41.45 16.04 0.43
N GLU A 128 41.69 16.91 -0.55
CA GLU A 128 42.83 17.83 -0.56
C GLU A 128 42.82 18.77 0.66
N ASP A 129 41.66 19.30 1.04
CA ASP A 129 41.54 20.19 2.21
C ASP A 129 41.83 19.44 3.51
N LYS A 130 41.39 18.18 3.63
CA LYS A 130 41.72 17.32 4.78
C LYS A 130 43.22 17.07 4.89
N VAL A 131 43.89 16.78 3.77
CA VAL A 131 45.35 16.56 3.75
C VAL A 131 46.12 17.83 4.13
N LYS A 132 45.74 18.99 3.57
CA LYS A 132 46.36 20.29 3.92
C LYS A 132 46.18 20.63 5.41
N ALA A 133 44.99 20.38 5.95
CA ALA A 133 44.71 20.60 7.37
C ALA A 133 45.51 19.65 8.30
N GLN A 134 45.91 18.48 7.82
CA GLN A 134 46.79 17.57 8.55
C GLN A 134 48.27 17.97 8.45
N GLN A 135 48.71 18.47 7.29
CA GLN A 135 50.09 18.92 7.08
C GLN A 135 50.43 20.22 7.82
N GLY A 136 49.43 21.08 8.06
CA GLY A 136 49.58 22.34 8.79
C GLY A 136 49.47 22.21 10.32
N LYS A 137 49.30 20.99 10.85
CA LYS A 137 49.33 20.68 12.28
C LYS A 137 50.66 20.03 12.64
#